data_AF-A0A2V8FUY3-F1
#
_entry.id   AF-A0A2V8FUY3-F1
#
_cell.length_a   1.000
_cell.length_b   1.000
_cell.length_c   1.000
_cell.angle_alpha   90.00
_cell.angle_beta   90.00
_cell.angle_gamma   90.00
#
_symmetry.space_group_name_H-M   'P 1'
#
loop_
_entity.id
_entity.type
_entity.pdbx_description
1 polymer ?
#
loop_
_entity_poly.entity_id
_entity_poly.type
_entity_poly.pdbx_seq_one_letter_code
_entity_poly.pdbx_strand_id
1 'polypeptide(L)'
;MNRFEFNWMNNYIYADDAAPLLPKGTILKVTSWYDNTTANKNNPDPNQWVGFGDRTVDEMGHAWINITYMSDEDFSTEVAKRKAATPTAAPQLHP
;
A
#
# COMPACT_ATOMS: atom_id res chain seq x y z
N MET A 1 -0.17 28.62 14.56
CA MET A 1 -0.50 27.20 14.79
C MET A 1 -1.86 26.96 14.15
N ASN A 2 -1.95 26.34 12.96
CA ASN A 2 -3.23 25.96 12.30
C ASN A 2 -3.01 25.13 10.99
N ARG A 3 -1.92 24.35 10.90
CA ARG A 3 -1.64 23.48 9.74
C ARG A 3 -1.37 22.05 10.20
N PHE A 4 -2.32 21.47 10.93
CA PHE A 4 -2.31 20.05 11.23
C PHE A 4 -2.96 19.33 10.03
N GLU A 5 -2.17 18.57 9.28
CA GLU A 5 -2.70 17.69 8.23
C GLU A 5 -2.68 16.24 8.72
N PHE A 6 -3.88 15.65 8.80
CA PHE A 6 -4.06 14.27 9.25
C PHE A 6 -4.31 13.37 8.05
N ASN A 7 -3.25 12.99 7.36
CA ASN A 7 -3.31 12.24 6.09
C ASN A 7 -3.03 10.73 6.23
N TRP A 8 -3.13 10.19 7.45
CA TRP A 8 -2.79 8.80 7.79
C TRP A 8 -4.05 8.02 8.23
N MET A 9 -4.07 6.71 7.96
CA MET A 9 -5.23 5.79 8.03
C MET A 9 -6.28 5.98 6.91
N ASN A 10 -5.83 6.24 5.68
CA ASN A 10 -6.72 6.18 4.51
C ASN A 10 -6.88 4.74 4.01
N ASN A 11 -8.11 4.35 3.71
CA ASN A 11 -8.40 3.07 3.08
C ASN A 11 -8.51 3.27 1.56
N TYR A 12 -7.70 2.55 0.80
CA TYR A 12 -7.76 2.53 -0.65
C TYR A 12 -8.40 1.22 -1.08
N ILE A 13 -9.65 1.29 -1.50
CA ILE A 13 -10.43 0.14 -1.96
C ILE A 13 -10.32 0.08 -3.48
N TYR A 14 -9.95 -1.08 -4.02
CA TYR A 14 -9.96 -1.31 -5.46
C TYR A 14 -11.39 -1.18 -6.00
N ALA A 15 -11.53 -0.65 -7.21
CA ALA A 15 -12.76 -0.80 -7.97
C ALA A 15 -13.06 -2.28 -8.23
N ASP A 16 -14.32 -2.58 -8.55
CA ASP A 16 -14.74 -3.92 -8.94
C ASP A 16 -13.86 -4.46 -10.08
N ASP A 17 -13.49 -5.74 -10.00
CA ASP A 17 -12.59 -6.46 -10.92
C ASP A 17 -11.17 -5.86 -11.10
N ALA A 18 -10.82 -4.76 -10.42
CA ALA A 18 -9.50 -4.13 -10.48
C ALA A 18 -8.52 -4.66 -9.41
N ALA A 19 -9.03 -5.30 -8.35
CA ALA A 19 -8.21 -5.91 -7.31
C ALA A 19 -7.29 -6.99 -7.92
N PRO A 20 -5.98 -7.00 -7.63
CA PRO A 20 -5.04 -7.93 -8.26
C PRO A 20 -5.36 -9.39 -7.91
N LEU A 21 -5.31 -10.26 -8.92
CA LEU A 21 -5.29 -11.71 -8.70
C LEU A 21 -3.87 -12.12 -8.36
N LEU A 22 -3.69 -12.73 -7.19
CA LEU A 22 -2.38 -13.11 -6.67
C LEU A 22 -2.22 -14.64 -6.81
N PRO A 23 -1.39 -15.14 -7.73
CA PRO A 23 -1.12 -16.57 -7.82
C PRO A 23 -0.51 -17.13 -6.52
N LYS A 24 -0.70 -18.43 -6.30
CA LYS A 24 -0.04 -19.14 -5.20
C LYS A 24 1.47 -18.89 -5.21
N GLY A 25 2.02 -18.59 -4.04
CA GLY A 25 3.45 -18.26 -3.89
C GLY A 25 3.79 -16.77 -4.03
N THR A 26 2.80 -15.91 -4.26
CA THR A 26 3.01 -14.45 -4.22
C THR A 26 3.54 -14.00 -2.86
N ILE A 27 4.56 -13.15 -2.88
CA ILE A 27 5.12 -12.49 -1.70
C ILE A 27 4.70 -11.02 -1.72
N LEU A 28 4.01 -10.58 -0.67
CA LEU A 28 3.73 -9.16 -0.44
C LEU A 28 4.86 -8.56 0.40
N LYS A 29 5.69 -7.72 -0.23
CA LYS A 29 6.74 -6.97 0.47
C LYS A 29 6.25 -5.55 0.75
N VAL A 30 6.13 -5.22 2.02
CA VAL A 30 5.86 -3.85 2.49
C VAL A 30 7.19 -3.22 2.90
N THR A 31 7.41 -1.97 2.53
CA THR A 31 8.58 -1.20 2.96
C THR A 31 8.08 0.17 3.37
N SER A 32 8.57 0.64 4.52
CA SER A 32 8.23 1.94 5.09
C SER A 32 9.50 2.77 5.16
N TRP A 33 9.39 4.05 4.83
CA TRP A 33 10.50 5.00 4.87
C TRP A 33 10.17 6.09 5.87
N TYR A 34 11.15 6.43 6.70
CA TYR A 34 11.06 7.50 7.69
C TYR A 34 12.10 8.56 7.33
N ASP A 35 11.67 9.81 7.20
CA ASP A 35 12.55 10.95 6.89
C ASP A 35 12.88 11.72 8.18
N ASN A 36 14.03 11.37 8.76
CA ASN A 36 14.58 12.04 9.94
C ASN A 36 15.58 13.16 9.58
N THR A 37 15.56 13.68 8.35
CA THR A 37 16.49 14.76 7.94
C THR A 37 16.10 16.11 8.54
N THR A 38 17.08 17.00 8.71
CA THR A 38 16.85 18.39 9.17
C THR A 38 16.04 19.24 8.19
N ALA A 39 15.87 18.77 6.95
CA ALA A 39 15.07 19.44 5.92
C ALA A 39 13.57 19.18 6.09
N ASN A 40 13.17 18.10 6.78
CA ASN A 40 11.78 17.75 7.02
C ASN A 40 11.17 18.67 8.10
N LYS A 41 10.48 19.73 7.67
CA LYS A 41 9.80 20.69 8.58
C LYS A 41 8.71 20.06 9.46
N ASN A 42 8.23 18.86 9.12
CA ASN A 42 7.23 18.13 9.89
C ASN A 42 7.87 17.29 11.01
N ASN A 43 9.20 17.12 10.99
CA ASN A 43 9.94 16.50 12.06
C ASN A 43 10.45 17.58 13.04
N PRO A 44 9.88 17.68 14.26
CA PRO A 44 10.20 18.77 15.18
C PRO A 44 11.60 18.68 15.80
N ASP A 45 12.20 17.48 15.90
CA ASP A 45 13.58 17.31 16.39
C ASP A 45 14.27 16.11 15.72
N PRO A 46 15.08 16.35 14.66
CA PRO A 46 15.78 15.29 13.94
C PRO A 46 16.91 14.64 14.74
N ASN A 47 17.29 15.18 15.90
CA ASN A 47 18.34 14.60 16.76
C ASN A 47 17.77 13.61 17.78
N GLN A 48 16.45 13.51 17.95
CA GLN A 48 15.87 12.51 18.84
C GLN A 48 15.94 11.13 18.21
N TRP A 49 16.27 10.16 19.05
CA TRP A 49 16.10 8.76 18.69
C TRP A 49 14.64 8.35 18.88
N VAL A 50 13.96 8.03 17.79
CA VAL A 50 12.59 7.51 17.80
C VAL A 50 12.60 6.07 17.29
N GLY A 51 11.96 5.18 18.04
CA GLY A 51 11.83 3.77 17.71
C GLY A 51 10.39 3.37 17.44
N PHE A 52 10.20 2.10 17.10
CA PHE A 52 8.86 1.53 16.99
C PHE A 52 8.19 1.38 18.36
N GLY A 53 6.90 1.70 18.44
CA GLY A 53 6.09 1.52 19.65
C GLY A 53 4.66 2.05 19.50
N ASP A 54 3.85 1.86 20.54
CA ASP A 54 2.42 2.20 20.52
C ASP A 54 2.11 3.59 21.12
N ARG A 55 3.13 4.32 21.59
CA ARG A 55 2.95 5.66 22.14
C ARG A 55 2.83 6.67 21.02
N THR A 56 2.19 7.80 21.30
CA THR A 56 2.09 8.93 20.36
C THR A 56 3.43 9.55 19.96
N VAL A 57 4.51 9.22 20.69
CA VAL A 57 5.88 9.71 20.43
C VAL A 57 6.76 8.64 19.78
N ASP A 58 6.22 7.44 19.55
CA ASP A 58 6.89 6.36 18.85
C ASP A 58 6.44 6.31 17.38
N GLU A 59 7.23 5.68 16.52
CA GLU A 59 6.91 5.51 15.10
C GLU A 59 6.16 4.20 14.83
N MET A 60 5.34 4.20 13.78
CA MET A 60 4.65 3.01 13.28
C MET A 60 4.77 2.90 11.76
N GLY A 61 5.07 1.70 11.28
CA GLY A 61 5.09 1.38 9.85
C GLY A 61 4.24 0.15 9.59
N HIS A 62 2.96 0.36 9.32
CA HIS A 62 1.99 -0.72 9.22
C HIS A 62 1.17 -0.62 7.93
N ALA A 63 0.92 -1.77 7.30
CA ALA A 63 0.00 -1.89 6.18
C ALA A 63 -1.10 -2.88 6.53
N TRP A 64 -2.34 -2.39 6.60
CA TRP A 64 -3.50 -3.24 6.77
C TRP A 64 -4.00 -3.67 5.38
N ILE A 65 -3.96 -4.97 5.09
CA ILE A 65 -4.35 -5.55 3.81
C ILE A 65 -5.47 -6.57 4.04
N ASN A 66 -6.58 -6.44 3.31
CA ASN A 66 -7.63 -7.46 3.24
C ASN A 66 -7.36 -8.39 2.06
N ILE A 67 -7.37 -9.70 2.31
CA ILE A 67 -7.13 -10.73 1.30
C ILE A 67 -8.29 -11.73 1.34
N THR A 68 -8.84 -12.02 0.17
CA THR A 68 -9.83 -13.09 -0.02
C THR A 68 -9.18 -14.24 -0.77
N TYR A 69 -9.26 -15.44 -0.19
CA TYR A 69 -8.78 -16.66 -0.82
C TYR A 69 -9.87 -17.25 -1.74
N MET A 70 -9.44 -17.88 -2.82
CA MET A 70 -10.32 -18.58 -3.77
C MET A 70 -9.72 -19.93 -4.15
N SER A 71 -10.53 -20.82 -4.72
CA SER A 71 -10.05 -22.11 -5.22
C SER A 71 -9.19 -21.92 -6.48
N ASP A 72 -8.37 -22.91 -6.82
CA ASP A 72 -7.57 -22.88 -8.05
C ASP A 72 -8.46 -22.82 -9.31
N GLU A 73 -9.67 -23.40 -9.25
CA GLU A 73 -10.68 -23.36 -10.30
C GLU A 73 -11.25 -21.95 -10.49
N ASP A 74 -11.68 -21.30 -9.40
CA ASP A 74 -12.20 -19.93 -9.42
C ASP A 74 -11.13 -18.95 -9.89
N PHE A 75 -9.89 -19.12 -9.41
CA PHE A 75 -8.74 -18.32 -9.84
C PHE A 75 -8.52 -18.41 -11.35
N SER A 76 -8.50 -19.64 -11.88
CA SER A 76 -8.31 -19.87 -13.31
C SER A 76 -9.42 -19.26 -14.15
N THR A 77 -10.66 -19.35 -13.66
CA THR A 77 -11.85 -18.75 -14.29
C THR A 77 -11.74 -17.22 -14.33
N GLU A 78 -11.38 -16.59 -13.21
CA GLU A 78 -11.28 -15.14 -13.11
C GLU A 78 -10.10 -14.59 -13.94
N VAL A 79 -8.96 -15.30 -13.98
CA VAL A 79 -7.85 -14.97 -14.88
C VAL A 79 -8.29 -15.00 -16.34
N ALA A 80 -9.04 -16.03 -16.75
CA ALA A 80 -9.54 -16.14 -18.13
C ALA A 80 -10.51 -15.00 -18.47
N LYS A 81 -11.45 -14.70 -17.56
CA LYS A 81 -12.40 -13.59 -17.70
C LYS A 81 -11.67 -12.26 -17.90
N ARG A 82 -10.68 -11.94 -17.06
CA ARG A 82 -9.93 -10.67 -17.17
C ARG A 82 -9.07 -10.57 -18.42
N LYS A 83 -8.49 -11.67 -18.89
CA LYS A 83 -7.77 -11.71 -20.16
C LYS A 83 -8.69 -11.42 -21.34
N ALA A 84 -9.90 -11.98 -21.35
CA ALA A 84 -10.88 -11.72 -22.40
C ALA A 84 -11.41 -10.27 -22.36
N ALA A 85 -11.48 -9.66 -21.18
CA ALA A 85 -11.95 -8.29 -20.97
C ALA A 85 -10.89 -7.21 -21.25
N THR A 86 -9.60 -7.56 -21.38
CA THR A 86 -8.52 -6.60 -21.65
C THR A 86 -8.15 -6.64 -23.13
N PRO A 87 -8.60 -5.68 -23.98
CA PRO A 87 -7.98 -5.49 -25.29
C PRO A 87 -6.55 -4.98 -25.06
N THR A 88 -5.58 -5.50 -25.80
CA THR A 88 -4.15 -5.16 -25.75
C THR A 88 -3.89 -3.68 -25.39
N ALA A 89 -3.58 -3.41 -24.11
CA ALA A 89 -3.17 -2.09 -23.67
C ALA A 89 -1.71 -1.88 -24.05
N ALA A 90 -1.45 -0.92 -24.94
CA ALA A 90 -0.12 -0.39 -25.21
C ALA A 90 0.53 0.10 -23.90
N PRO A 91 1.87 0.03 -23.76
CA PRO A 91 2.55 0.41 -22.53
C PRO A 91 2.24 1.88 -22.19
N GLN A 92 1.55 2.09 -21.06
CA GLN A 92 1.39 3.42 -20.47
C GLN A 92 2.73 3.82 -19.84
N LEU A 93 3.50 4.61 -20.60
CA LEU A 93 4.58 5.43 -20.09
C LEU A 93 3.94 6.53 -19.21
N HIS A 94 4.14 6.45 -17.91
CA HIS A 94 3.91 7.59 -17.02
C HIS A 94 5.16 8.51 -17.06
N PRO A 95 4.98 9.84 -17.18
CA PRO A 95 6.09 10.81 -17.20
C PRO A 95 6.80 10.93 -15.85
#